data_AF-A0A925G1J9-F1
#
_entry.id   AF-A0A925G1J9-F1
#
_cell.length_a   1.000
_cell.length_b   1.000
_cell.length_c   1.000
_cell.angle_alpha   90.00
_cell.angle_beta   90.00
_cell.angle_gamma   90.00
#
_symmetry.space_group_name_H-M   'P 1'
#
loop_
_entity.id
_entity.type
_entity.pdbx_description
1 polymer ?
#
loop_
_entity_poly.entity_id
_entity_poly.type
_entity_poly.pdbx_seq_one_letter_code
_entity_poly.pdbx_strand_id
1 'polypeptide(L)'
;MKILENAREVSKAVIDSADVGEALKNAAIKATIGGIESPEWENYMKIFADNDKQLARLTTVDTQNAWVNESIAYLVSNAICGAATTGSLTQRIDPNLDENVDSSVTPEFRNKDILNL
;
A
#
# COMPACT_ATOMS: atom_id res chain seq x y z
N MET A 1 9.13 -2.16 -9.51
CA MET A 1 9.21 -0.74 -9.10
C MET A 1 9.34 -0.69 -7.59
N LYS A 2 9.61 0.48 -7.02
CA LYS A 2 9.66 0.66 -5.56
C LYS A 2 8.25 0.77 -4.97
N ILE A 3 8.04 0.37 -3.72
CA ILE A 3 6.77 0.54 -2.98
C ILE A 3 6.34 2.02 -3.01
N LEU A 4 7.28 2.96 -2.84
CA LEU A 4 6.98 4.38 -2.92
C LEU A 4 6.49 4.81 -4.31
N GLU A 5 7.03 4.23 -5.38
CA GLU A 5 6.59 4.51 -6.76
C GLU A 5 5.18 3.95 -6.99
N ASN A 6 4.91 2.74 -6.52
CA ASN A 6 3.58 2.14 -6.55
C ASN A 6 2.55 3.00 -5.81
N ALA A 7 2.91 3.49 -4.62
CA ALA A 7 2.05 4.39 -3.85
C ALA A 7 1.75 5.70 -4.61
N ARG A 8 2.72 6.26 -5.35
CA ARG A 8 2.50 7.46 -6.19
C ARG A 8 1.54 7.18 -7.34
N GLU A 9 1.64 6.03 -7.99
CA GLU A 9 0.73 5.66 -9.07
C GLU A 9 -0.69 5.44 -8.55
N VAL A 10 -0.84 4.79 -7.39
CA VAL A 10 -2.14 4.65 -6.72
C VAL A 10 -2.71 6.02 -6.37
N SER A 11 -1.92 6.94 -5.82
CA SER A 11 -2.37 8.32 -5.56
C SER A 11 -2.86 9.01 -6.83
N LYS A 12 -2.16 8.85 -7.95
CA LYS A 12 -2.59 9.41 -9.23
C LYS A 12 -3.90 8.80 -9.70
N ALA A 13 -4.06 7.47 -9.62
CA ALA A 13 -5.28 6.78 -10.01
C ALA A 13 -6.50 7.22 -9.18
N VAL A 14 -6.31 7.48 -7.88
CA VAL A 14 -7.35 8.02 -6.99
C VAL A 14 -7.72 9.45 -7.35
N ILE A 15 -6.74 10.30 -7.70
CA ILE A 15 -7.00 11.68 -8.15
C ILE A 15 -7.78 11.68 -9.47
N ASP A 16 -7.44 10.77 -10.38
CA ASP A 16 -8.03 10.68 -11.71
C ASP A 16 -9.43 10.00 -11.70
N SER A 17 -9.78 9.26 -10.63
CA SER A 17 -11.06 8.53 -10.53
C SER A 17 -11.60 8.43 -9.10
N ALA A 18 -12.77 9.03 -8.87
CA ALA A 18 -13.47 8.96 -7.59
C ALA A 18 -13.84 7.52 -7.18
N ASP A 19 -14.21 6.68 -8.14
CA ASP A 19 -14.56 5.28 -7.88
C ASP A 19 -13.35 4.47 -7.38
N VAL A 20 -12.16 4.72 -7.94
CA VAL A 20 -10.90 4.13 -7.45
C VAL A 20 -10.59 4.60 -6.04
N GLY A 21 -10.82 5.89 -5.76
CA GLY A 21 -10.69 6.45 -4.42
C GLY A 21 -11.59 5.77 -3.38
N GLU A 22 -12.86 5.58 -3.69
CA GLU A 22 -13.81 4.94 -2.77
C GLU A 22 -13.50 3.44 -2.59
N ALA A 23 -13.10 2.73 -3.65
CA ALA A 23 -12.67 1.34 -3.57
C ALA A 23 -11.43 1.18 -2.68
N LEU A 24 -10.40 2.02 -2.87
CA LEU A 24 -9.19 2.01 -2.06
C LEU A 24 -9.49 2.29 -0.58
N LYS A 25 -10.34 3.27 -0.30
CA LYS A 25 -10.81 3.61 1.05
C LYS A 25 -11.52 2.42 1.71
N ASN A 26 -12.43 1.75 1.00
CA ASN A 26 -13.13 0.59 1.52
C ASN A 26 -12.17 -0.57 1.82
N ALA A 27 -11.17 -0.81 0.97
CA ALA A 27 -10.11 -1.79 1.23
C ALA A 27 -9.27 -1.41 2.46
N ALA A 28 -8.91 -0.14 2.63
CA ALA A 28 -8.18 0.35 3.79
C ALA A 28 -8.98 0.21 5.10
N ILE A 29 -10.29 0.46 5.07
CA ILE A 29 -11.18 0.26 6.23
C ILE A 29 -11.22 -1.23 6.61
N LYS A 30 -11.39 -2.13 5.63
CA LYS A 30 -11.37 -3.59 5.88
C LYS A 30 -10.04 -4.04 6.49
N ALA A 31 -8.91 -3.59 5.93
CA ALA A 31 -7.58 -3.88 6.46
C ALA A 31 -7.41 -3.37 7.90
N THR A 32 -7.91 -2.17 8.20
CA THR A 32 -7.86 -1.59 9.55
C THR A 32 -8.67 -2.39 10.56
N ILE A 33 -9.88 -2.85 10.17
CA ILE A 33 -10.74 -3.67 11.02
C ILE A 33 -10.14 -5.08 11.23
N GLY A 34 -9.59 -5.68 10.17
CA GLY A 34 -8.95 -7.00 10.22
C GLY A 34 -7.65 -7.00 11.03
N GLY A 35 -6.92 -5.88 11.02
CA GLY A 35 -5.65 -5.72 11.70
C GLY A 35 -4.46 -6.26 10.88
N ILE A 36 -3.25 -5.99 11.36
CA ILE A 36 -2.01 -6.48 10.74
C ILE A 36 -2.02 -8.01 10.72
N GLU A 37 -1.45 -8.61 9.67
CA GLU A 37 -1.41 -10.07 9.43
C GLU A 37 -2.76 -10.72 9.06
N SER A 38 -3.84 -9.94 8.96
CA SER A 38 -5.12 -10.44 8.43
C SER A 38 -5.12 -10.60 6.91
N PRO A 39 -5.98 -11.46 6.34
CA PRO A 39 -6.17 -11.54 4.88
C PRO A 39 -6.58 -10.20 4.26
N GLU A 40 -7.40 -9.40 4.95
CA GLU A 40 -7.80 -8.07 4.50
C GLU A 40 -6.62 -7.11 4.41
N TRP A 41 -5.71 -7.17 5.39
CA TRP A 41 -4.48 -6.39 5.38
C TRP A 41 -3.56 -6.79 4.24
N GLU A 42 -3.31 -8.08 4.06
CA GLU A 42 -2.50 -8.59 2.95
C GLU A 42 -3.08 -8.16 1.59
N ASN A 43 -4.39 -8.28 1.42
CA ASN A 43 -5.06 -7.88 0.18
C ASN A 43 -4.95 -6.39 -0.10
N TYR A 44 -5.02 -5.54 0.94
CA TYR A 44 -4.76 -4.11 0.78
C TYR A 44 -3.30 -3.83 0.41
N MET A 45 -2.34 -4.49 1.08
CA MET A 45 -0.91 -4.27 0.83
C MET A 45 -0.45 -4.72 -0.55
N LYS A 46 -1.10 -5.73 -1.15
CA LYS A 46 -0.85 -6.15 -2.55
C LYS A 46 -1.00 -5.01 -3.56
N ILE A 47 -1.79 -3.98 -3.26
CA ILE A 47 -1.96 -2.81 -4.13
C ILE A 47 -0.64 -2.04 -4.30
N PHE A 48 0.24 -2.10 -3.30
CA PHE A 48 1.50 -1.35 -3.26
C PHE A 48 2.74 -2.21 -3.48
N ALA A 49 2.58 -3.54 -3.55
CA ALA A 49 3.67 -4.48 -3.75
C ALA A 49 3.68 -5.02 -5.18
N ASP A 50 4.83 -4.95 -5.84
CA ASP A 50 5.04 -5.63 -7.12
C ASP A 50 5.49 -7.08 -6.92
N ASN A 51 6.08 -7.42 -5.75
CA ASN A 51 6.60 -8.76 -5.49
C ASN A 51 6.38 -9.28 -4.07
N ASP A 52 6.55 -10.60 -3.89
CA ASP A 52 6.35 -11.28 -2.60
C ASP A 52 7.23 -10.72 -1.46
N LYS A 53 8.42 -10.23 -1.78
CA LYS A 53 9.32 -9.64 -0.77
C LYS A 53 8.83 -8.25 -0.34
N GLN A 54 8.33 -7.44 -1.27
CA GLN A 54 7.65 -6.18 -0.96
C GLN A 54 6.35 -6.42 -0.19
N LEU A 55 5.60 -7.46 -0.56
CA LEU A 55 4.39 -7.83 0.17
C LEU A 55 4.75 -8.23 1.60
N ALA A 56 5.73 -9.12 1.79
CA ALA A 56 6.23 -9.50 3.10
C ALA A 56 6.70 -8.27 3.92
N ARG A 57 7.38 -7.33 3.28
CA ARG A 57 7.80 -6.06 3.90
C ARG A 57 6.62 -5.23 4.41
N LEU A 58 5.48 -5.26 3.71
CA LEU A 58 4.27 -4.50 4.05
C LEU A 58 3.33 -5.23 5.01
N THR A 59 3.46 -6.54 5.17
CA THR A 59 2.55 -7.38 5.98
C THR A 59 3.14 -7.82 7.31
N THR A 60 4.45 -7.67 7.51
CA THR A 60 5.14 -8.08 8.75
C THR A 60 5.45 -6.89 9.65
N VAL A 61 5.31 -7.07 10.96
CA VAL A 61 5.74 -6.08 11.95
C VAL A 61 7.27 -6.11 12.09
N ASP A 62 7.93 -5.02 11.71
CA ASP A 62 9.38 -4.87 11.87
C ASP A 62 9.71 -4.44 13.31
N THR A 63 10.25 -5.35 14.11
CA THR A 63 10.58 -5.07 15.52
C THR A 63 11.87 -4.28 15.71
N GLN A 64 12.65 -4.08 14.63
CA GLN A 64 13.94 -3.42 14.66
C GLN A 64 13.87 -1.99 14.09
N ASN A 65 12.93 -1.74 13.17
CA ASN A 65 12.81 -0.49 12.45
C ASN A 65 11.42 0.13 12.61
N ALA A 66 11.23 0.94 13.64
CA ALA A 66 9.96 1.63 13.90
C ALA A 66 9.45 2.45 12.69
N TRP A 67 10.37 3.07 11.93
CA TRP A 67 10.03 3.88 10.75
C TRP A 67 9.37 3.06 9.62
N VAL A 68 9.64 1.76 9.54
CA VAL A 68 9.01 0.85 8.56
C VAL A 68 7.54 0.69 8.91
N ASN A 69 7.25 0.37 10.18
CA ASN A 69 5.89 0.23 10.66
C ASN A 69 5.10 1.54 10.55
N GLU A 70 5.76 2.68 10.81
CA GLU A 70 5.16 4.00 10.59
C GLU A 70 4.79 4.23 9.12
N SER A 71 5.68 3.88 8.18
CA SER A 71 5.42 4.00 6.75
C SER A 71 4.23 3.12 6.30
N ILE A 72 4.16 1.89 6.81
CA ILE A 72 3.06 0.95 6.52
C ILE A 72 1.74 1.47 7.12
N ALA A 73 1.76 1.94 8.37
CA ALA A 73 0.58 2.53 9.00
C ALA A 73 0.09 3.77 8.23
N TYR A 74 1.02 4.58 7.70
CA TYR A 74 0.70 5.76 6.92
C TYR A 74 -0.01 5.42 5.59
N LEU A 75 0.42 4.35 4.91
CA LEU A 75 -0.23 3.84 3.69
C LEU A 75 -1.71 3.51 3.90
N VAL A 76 -2.06 2.88 5.02
CA VAL A 76 -3.46 2.54 5.33
C VAL A 76 -4.23 3.78 5.78
N SER A 77 -3.65 4.55 6.71
CA SER A 77 -4.33 5.69 7.35
C SER A 77 -4.73 6.78 6.36
N ASN A 78 -3.87 7.08 5.38
CA ASN A 78 -4.15 8.13 4.40
C ASN A 78 -5.18 7.76 3.35
N ALA A 79 -5.39 6.47 3.09
CA ALA A 79 -6.42 6.01 2.17
C ALA A 79 -7.83 6.15 2.77
N ILE A 80 -7.96 6.19 4.10
CA ILE A 80 -9.25 6.38 4.79
C ILE A 80 -9.72 7.83 4.70
N CYS A 81 -8.79 8.77 4.71
CA CYS A 81 -9.08 10.18 4.56
C CYS A 81 -9.48 10.46 3.09
N GLY A 82 -10.60 11.17 2.86
CA GLY A 82 -11.21 11.36 1.53
C GLY A 82 -10.28 11.93 0.45
N ALA A 83 -10.72 11.96 -0.81
CA ALA A 83 -9.89 12.21 -2.01
C ALA A 83 -8.89 13.39 -1.91
N ALA A 84 -9.24 14.48 -1.20
CA ALA A 84 -8.35 15.63 -1.00
C ALA A 84 -7.10 15.34 -0.15
N THR A 85 -7.17 14.34 0.75
CA THR A 85 -6.09 13.89 1.64
C THR A 85 -5.36 12.65 1.12
N THR A 86 -5.98 11.90 0.20
CA THR A 86 -5.38 10.72 -0.44
C THR A 86 -4.25 11.11 -1.41
N GLY A 87 -4.23 12.36 -1.92
CA GLY A 87 -3.10 12.94 -2.66
C GLY A 87 -1.79 13.08 -1.85
N SER A 88 -1.84 12.82 -0.54
CA SER A 88 -0.70 12.86 0.39
C SER A 88 -0.26 11.47 0.87
N LEU A 89 -0.77 10.38 0.28
CA LEU A 89 -0.42 8.99 0.60
C LEU A 89 1.08 8.77 0.81
N THR A 90 1.92 9.50 0.07
CA THR A 90 3.38 9.32 0.05
C THR A 90 4.15 10.23 1.01
N GLN A 91 3.51 11.17 1.70
CA GLN A 91 4.22 12.24 2.44
C GLN A 91 5.10 11.74 3.59
N ARG A 92 4.81 10.55 4.15
CA ARG A 92 5.62 9.93 5.21
C ARG A 92 6.05 8.49 4.88
N ILE A 93 6.03 8.13 3.60
CA ILE A 93 6.63 6.88 3.15
C ILE A 93 8.11 7.16 2.89
N ASP A 94 8.98 6.48 3.63
CA ASP A 94 10.42 6.62 3.42
C ASP A 94 10.82 6.08 2.02
N PRO A 95 11.61 6.82 1.21
CA PRO A 95 12.06 6.37 -0.11
C PRO A 95 12.94 5.11 -0.10
N ASN A 96 13.41 4.72 1.08
CA ASN A 96 14.20 3.52 1.33
C ASN A 96 13.36 2.38 1.93
N LEU A 97 12.03 2.45 1.87
CA LEU A 97 11.17 1.36 2.34
C LEU A 97 11.48 0.00 1.68
N ASP A 98 12.01 0.03 0.45
CA ASP A 98 12.51 -1.12 -0.30
C ASP A 98 13.98 -1.48 -0.04
N GLU A 99 14.74 -0.70 0.74
CA GLU A 99 16.13 -1.06 1.02
C GLU A 99 16.19 -2.41 1.76
N ASN A 100 17.06 -3.29 1.26
CA ASN A 100 17.21 -4.69 1.69
C ASN A 100 16.06 -5.63 1.27
N VAL A 101 15.11 -5.16 0.46
CA VAL A 101 14.14 -6.02 -0.26
C VAL A 101 14.78 -6.44 -1.59
N ASP A 102 15.42 -7.62 -1.62
CA ASP A 102 16.13 -8.13 -2.81
C ASP A 102 15.19 -8.27 -4.02
N SER A 103 15.40 -7.44 -5.05
CA SER A 103 14.52 -7.23 -6.21
C SER A 103 14.53 -8.34 -7.28
N SER A 104 15.17 -9.48 -7.02
CA SER A 104 15.32 -10.60 -7.97
C SER A 104 14.07 -11.46 -8.22
N VAL A 105 12.90 -11.11 -7.67
CA VAL A 105 11.63 -11.81 -7.91
C VAL A 105 10.61 -10.81 -8.45
N THR A 106 10.13 -11.04 -9.67
CA THR A 106 9.07 -10.25 -10.32
C THR A 106 7.82 -11.12 -10.44
N PRO A 107 6.75 -10.80 -9.70
CA PRO A 107 5.42 -11.29 -9.99
C PRO A 107 4.75 -10.55 -11.14
N GLU A 108 4.02 -11.32 -11.94
CA GLU A 108 3.31 -10.90 -13.15
C GLU A 108 2.02 -10.10 -12.90
N PHE A 109 1.79 -9.59 -11.68
CA PHE A 109 0.50 -9.03 -11.30
C PHE A 109 0.43 -7.53 -11.59
N ARG A 110 0.10 -7.16 -12.83
CA ARG A 110 -0.59 -5.87 -13.07
C ARG A 110 -1.59 -5.92 -14.23
N ASN A 111 -2.85 -5.66 -13.87
CA ASN A 111 -3.74 -4.62 -14.46
C ASN A 111 -5.24 -4.92 -14.35
N LYS A 112 -5.67 -6.07 -13.79
CA LYS A 112 -7.10 -6.42 -13.77
C LYS A 112 -7.78 -6.37 -12.39
N ASP A 113 -7.02 -6.33 -11.30
CA ASP A 113 -7.63 -6.53 -9.97
C ASP A 113 -7.90 -5.24 -9.18
N ILE A 114 -7.36 -4.09 -9.60
CA ILE A 114 -7.75 -2.79 -9.02
C ILE A 114 -9.23 -2.47 -9.34
N LEU A 115 -9.78 -3.04 -10.41
CA LEU A 115 -11.17 -2.85 -10.84
C LEU A 115 -12.15 -3.90 -10.26
N ASN A 116 -11.68 -4.86 -9.46
CA ASN A 116 -12.49 -5.94 -8.89
C ASN A 116 -12.56 -5.92 -7.34
N LEU A 117 -12.11 -4.83 -6.68
CA LEU A 117 -12.15 -4.65 -5.22
C LEU A 117 -13.50 -4.17 -4.68
#